data_AF-A0A7K1AUU5-F1
#
_entry.id   AF-A0A7K1AUU5-F1
#
_cell.length_a   1.000
_cell.length_b   1.000
_cell.length_c   1.000
_cell.angle_alpha   90.00
_cell.angle_beta   90.00
_cell.angle_gamma   90.00
#
_symmetry.space_group_name_H-M   'P 1'
#
loop_
_entity.id
_entity.type
_entity.pdbx_description
1 polymer ?
#
loop_
_entity_poly.entity_id
_entity_poly.type
_entity_poly.pdbx_seq_one_letter_code
_entity_poly.pdbx_strand_id
1 'polypeptide(L)'
;MKLRGNVFLISFALVIGQIFMNTSPANSVEFGQDATGDPNAVHIQGNTSGFLYSERIIFTAAHVLNQLRIQPNGDTDGFVYAPGLADKSNAKRYKIIKAFIPKTFISPTNNPPQPLDDFAIIVLNEDLPLKTKVVIATEQQMIRFAQEKVKVQMIGYGLQSGSQRNDPQEIKRAPYKLESYLYSPEMMQSFYTVSSKPPLWSKIEWGAIHTQATGSICNADSGSGFFVQENDIRYYVGTAGNGLGISNCQADGSVRMDPAGGMSWFPAPFKFLDLLKAAETFVVEEKQKELKKAEEERIAAELKAARELKAKQEAEAASELKAKQEAEAKAAAELKAKQEAEAKAAAELKAKQEAEAKVKAAALKKTTITCIKSKLMKKVTAVNPVCPKGYKKK
;
A
#
# COMPACT_ATOMS: atom_id res chain seq x y z
N MET A 1 4.92 -33.20 -95.14
CA MET A 1 6.12 -32.37 -94.85
C MET A 1 5.80 -31.49 -93.66
N LYS A 2 6.67 -31.51 -92.63
CA LYS A 2 6.51 -30.84 -91.33
C LYS A 2 6.14 -29.36 -91.49
N LEU A 3 5.29 -28.83 -90.61
CA LEU A 3 5.65 -27.77 -89.65
C LEU A 3 4.50 -27.54 -88.66
N ARG A 4 4.83 -27.72 -87.37
CA ARG A 4 4.02 -27.37 -86.20
C ARG A 4 4.09 -25.86 -85.98
N GLY A 5 2.95 -25.23 -85.75
CA GLY A 5 2.85 -23.87 -85.21
C GLY A 5 2.00 -23.90 -83.95
N ASN A 6 2.62 -23.63 -82.80
CA ASN A 6 1.97 -23.52 -81.49
C ASN A 6 1.10 -22.25 -81.44
N VAL A 7 -0.19 -22.41 -81.13
CA VAL A 7 -1.07 -21.31 -80.74
C VAL A 7 -1.12 -21.28 -79.21
N PHE A 8 -0.61 -20.19 -78.64
CA PHE A 8 -0.72 -19.87 -77.22
C PHE A 8 -2.19 -19.54 -76.89
N LEU A 9 -2.83 -20.37 -76.08
CA LEU A 9 -4.13 -20.11 -75.46
C LEU A 9 -3.88 -19.59 -74.04
N ILE A 10 -4.02 -18.27 -73.86
CA ILE A 10 -4.10 -17.64 -72.54
C ILE A 10 -5.59 -17.50 -72.23
N SER A 11 -6.14 -18.40 -71.41
CA SER A 11 -7.46 -18.22 -70.82
C SER A 11 -7.31 -17.71 -69.39
N PHE A 12 -7.79 -16.48 -69.22
CA PHE A 12 -7.86 -15.68 -68.01
C PHE A 12 -8.76 -16.38 -66.97
N ALA A 13 -8.18 -16.88 -65.88
CA ALA A 13 -8.95 -17.36 -64.73
C ALA A 13 -9.45 -16.16 -63.92
N LEU A 14 -10.73 -15.84 -64.05
CA LEU A 14 -11.41 -14.82 -63.25
C LEU A 14 -11.60 -15.36 -61.82
N VAL A 15 -10.62 -15.12 -60.95
CA VAL A 15 -10.78 -15.36 -59.50
C VAL A 15 -11.64 -14.24 -58.94
N ILE A 16 -12.93 -14.52 -58.75
CA ILE A 16 -13.82 -13.69 -57.95
C ILE A 16 -13.34 -13.84 -56.50
N GLY A 17 -12.44 -12.95 -56.09
CA GLY A 17 -12.11 -12.78 -54.69
C GLY A 17 -13.35 -12.26 -53.98
N GLN A 18 -13.95 -13.09 -53.13
CA GLN A 18 -14.85 -12.60 -52.10
C GLN A 18 -14.06 -11.69 -51.17
N ILE A 19 -14.17 -10.38 -51.43
CA ILE A 19 -13.83 -9.35 -50.46
C ILE A 19 -14.83 -9.54 -49.33
N PHE A 20 -14.42 -10.26 -48.29
CA PHE A 20 -15.01 -10.10 -46.97
C PHE A 20 -14.81 -8.62 -46.61
N MET A 21 -15.85 -7.82 -46.83
CA MET A 21 -16.05 -6.59 -46.08
C MET A 21 -16.18 -7.02 -44.61
N ASN A 22 -15.05 -7.11 -43.92
CA ASN A 22 -15.01 -7.14 -42.46
C ASN A 22 -15.51 -5.78 -41.98
N THR A 23 -16.83 -5.60 -41.94
CA THR A 23 -17.46 -4.59 -41.11
C THR A 23 -17.50 -5.13 -39.69
N SER A 24 -16.59 -4.68 -38.83
CA SER A 24 -16.72 -4.73 -37.37
C SER A 24 -15.57 -3.94 -36.73
N PRO A 25 -15.74 -3.39 -35.52
CA PRO A 25 -16.90 -2.71 -34.95
C PRO A 25 -16.50 -1.40 -34.22
N ALA A 26 -17.48 -0.74 -33.58
CA ALA A 26 -17.35 0.46 -32.77
C ALA A 26 -16.34 0.35 -31.61
N ASN A 27 -15.70 1.47 -31.25
CA ASN A 27 -14.60 1.62 -30.28
C ASN A 27 -14.66 3.05 -29.65
N SER A 28 -14.20 3.29 -28.38
CA SER A 28 -14.15 4.63 -27.71
C SER A 28 -12.95 5.50 -27.96
N VAL A 29 -13.11 6.80 -27.72
CA VAL A 29 -12.96 7.79 -28.80
C VAL A 29 -13.88 7.37 -29.94
N GLU A 30 -14.79 8.21 -30.41
CA GLU A 30 -15.58 7.82 -31.57
C GLU A 30 -14.63 7.35 -32.70
N PHE A 31 -14.64 6.05 -33.03
CA PHE A 31 -13.69 5.36 -33.93
C PHE A 31 -12.26 5.06 -33.42
N GLY A 32 -12.01 5.05 -32.11
CA GLY A 32 -10.70 4.76 -31.53
C GLY A 32 -10.30 3.29 -31.53
N GLN A 33 -9.29 2.94 -30.74
CA GLN A 33 -8.79 1.57 -30.59
C GLN A 33 -8.69 1.20 -29.12
N ASP A 34 -9.04 -0.03 -28.75
CA ASP A 34 -8.90 -0.52 -27.37
C ASP A 34 -7.45 -0.32 -26.89
N ALA A 35 -7.31 0.29 -25.72
CA ALA A 35 -6.03 0.61 -25.09
C ALA A 35 -5.94 0.02 -23.68
N THR A 36 -6.70 -1.04 -23.40
CA THR A 36 -6.62 -1.81 -22.16
C THR A 36 -5.17 -2.18 -21.85
N GLY A 37 -4.75 -1.93 -20.62
CA GLY A 37 -3.39 -2.12 -20.16
C GLY A 37 -2.47 -0.91 -20.33
N ASP A 38 -2.94 0.21 -20.90
CA ASP A 38 -2.14 1.42 -20.98
C ASP A 38 -1.67 1.89 -19.59
N PRO A 39 -0.37 2.18 -19.41
CA PRO A 39 0.19 2.46 -18.09
C PRO A 39 -0.09 3.88 -17.57
N ASN A 40 -0.60 4.79 -18.40
CA ASN A 40 -0.86 6.17 -17.98
C ASN A 40 -2.33 6.57 -18.02
N ALA A 41 -3.21 5.82 -18.70
CA ALA A 41 -4.63 6.12 -18.75
C ALA A 41 -5.35 5.77 -17.44
N VAL A 42 -5.79 6.78 -16.69
CA VAL A 42 -6.46 6.64 -15.38
C VAL A 42 -7.94 6.99 -15.48
N HIS A 43 -8.78 6.19 -14.82
CA HIS A 43 -10.20 6.49 -14.66
C HIS A 43 -10.43 7.15 -13.30
N ILE A 44 -10.94 8.38 -13.32
CA ILE A 44 -11.26 9.18 -12.13
C ILE A 44 -12.73 8.97 -11.78
N GLN A 45 -13.03 8.97 -10.47
CA GLN A 45 -14.40 8.97 -9.95
C GLN A 45 -15.30 9.96 -10.72
N GLY A 46 -16.55 9.54 -10.99
CA GLY A 46 -17.53 10.37 -11.70
C GLY A 46 -17.42 10.30 -13.22
N ASN A 47 -16.78 9.23 -13.72
CA ASN A 47 -16.74 8.87 -15.13
C ASN A 47 -15.98 9.90 -15.97
N THR A 48 -14.72 10.14 -15.61
CA THR A 48 -13.82 11.07 -16.30
C THR A 48 -12.42 10.50 -16.33
N SER A 49 -11.54 11.12 -17.11
CA SER A 49 -10.22 10.58 -17.40
C SER A 49 -9.11 11.39 -16.74
N GLY A 50 -7.95 10.74 -16.60
CA GLY A 50 -6.72 11.35 -16.12
C GLY A 50 -5.51 10.69 -16.77
N PHE A 51 -4.37 11.33 -16.62
CA PHE A 51 -3.08 10.86 -17.13
C PHE A 51 -2.07 10.73 -15.98
N LEU A 52 -1.65 9.51 -15.67
CA LEU A 52 -0.66 9.24 -14.64
C LEU A 52 0.70 9.83 -15.07
N TYR A 53 1.15 10.89 -14.41
CA TYR A 53 2.43 11.54 -14.67
C TYR A 53 3.55 10.89 -13.87
N SER A 54 3.32 10.66 -12.58
CA SER A 54 4.23 9.95 -11.69
C SER A 54 3.42 9.06 -10.74
N GLU A 55 4.09 8.25 -9.91
CA GLU A 55 3.44 7.27 -9.02
C GLU A 55 2.26 7.84 -8.20
N ARG A 56 2.28 9.13 -7.84
CA ARG A 56 1.18 9.77 -7.09
C ARG A 56 0.53 10.95 -7.80
N ILE A 57 1.03 11.37 -8.94
CA ILE A 57 0.60 12.60 -9.60
C ILE A 57 -0.14 12.24 -10.88
N ILE A 58 -1.36 12.73 -11.00
CA ILE A 58 -2.19 12.57 -12.19
C ILE A 58 -2.53 13.96 -12.73
N PHE A 59 -2.34 14.14 -14.03
CA PHE A 59 -2.83 15.30 -14.77
C PHE A 59 -4.26 15.05 -15.22
N THR A 60 -5.08 16.09 -15.19
CA THR A 60 -6.46 16.07 -15.67
C THR A 60 -6.88 17.49 -16.07
N ALA A 61 -8.13 17.66 -16.50
CA ALA A 61 -8.71 18.99 -16.75
C ALA A 61 -9.27 19.56 -15.43
N ALA A 62 -9.25 20.88 -15.26
CA ALA A 62 -9.75 21.48 -14.01
C ALA A 62 -11.26 21.30 -13.86
N HIS A 63 -12.02 21.38 -14.95
CA HIS A 63 -13.47 21.20 -14.91
C HIS A 63 -13.91 19.79 -14.47
N VAL A 64 -13.04 18.78 -14.63
CA VAL A 64 -13.26 17.42 -14.13
C VAL A 64 -13.42 17.45 -12.61
N LEU A 65 -12.71 18.35 -11.91
CA LEU A 65 -12.72 18.37 -10.46
C LEU A 65 -14.00 18.95 -9.85
N ASN A 66 -14.93 19.48 -10.65
CA ASN A 66 -16.26 19.93 -10.19
C ASN A 66 -17.09 18.79 -9.57
N GLN A 67 -16.78 17.53 -9.90
CA GLN A 67 -17.42 16.36 -9.29
C GLN A 67 -16.86 16.01 -7.90
N LEU A 68 -15.74 16.63 -7.49
CA LEU A 68 -15.09 16.41 -6.21
C LEU A 68 -15.37 17.56 -5.25
N ARG A 69 -15.32 17.28 -3.95
CA ARG A 69 -15.40 18.30 -2.91
C ARG A 69 -14.01 18.82 -2.62
N ILE A 70 -13.67 20.00 -3.13
CA ILE A 70 -12.34 20.61 -2.97
C ILE A 70 -12.43 21.73 -1.94
N GLN A 71 -11.61 21.64 -0.91
CA GLN A 71 -11.45 22.69 0.09
C GLN A 71 -10.62 23.86 -0.47
N PRO A 72 -10.69 25.07 0.12
CA PRO A 72 -9.95 26.24 -0.38
C PRO A 72 -8.43 26.04 -0.45
N ASN A 73 -7.88 25.17 0.40
CA ASN A 73 -6.45 24.83 0.41
C ASN A 73 -6.09 23.73 -0.61
N GLY A 74 -7.03 23.23 -1.40
CA GLY A 74 -6.86 22.14 -2.35
C GLY A 74 -7.05 20.73 -1.76
N ASP A 75 -7.29 20.59 -0.46
CA ASP A 75 -7.59 19.27 0.11
C ASP A 75 -8.90 18.75 -0.46
N THR A 76 -8.92 17.48 -0.84
CA THR A 76 -10.10 16.88 -1.44
C THR A 76 -10.20 15.42 -1.07
N ASP A 77 -11.35 14.83 -1.38
CA ASP A 77 -11.58 13.41 -1.27
C ASP A 77 -12.23 12.93 -2.57
N GLY A 78 -11.85 11.73 -2.97
CA GLY A 78 -12.27 11.07 -4.18
C GLY A 78 -11.35 9.90 -4.45
N PHE A 79 -11.54 9.26 -5.60
CA PHE A 79 -10.68 8.14 -5.95
C PHE A 79 -10.40 8.02 -7.43
N VAL A 80 -9.34 7.29 -7.72
CA VAL A 80 -9.02 6.80 -9.05
C VAL A 80 -8.87 5.29 -9.03
N TYR A 81 -8.97 4.67 -10.20
CA TYR A 81 -8.59 3.27 -10.39
C TYR A 81 -7.17 3.16 -10.93
N ALA A 82 -6.56 1.98 -10.80
CA ALA A 82 -5.27 1.70 -11.44
C ALA A 82 -5.34 1.94 -12.97
N PRO A 83 -4.23 2.32 -13.60
CA PRO A 83 -4.23 2.65 -15.02
C PRO A 83 -4.55 1.43 -15.90
N GLY A 84 -5.16 1.70 -17.06
CA GLY A 84 -5.39 0.72 -18.11
C GLY A 84 -6.49 -0.32 -17.85
N LEU A 85 -7.26 -0.24 -16.76
CA LEU A 85 -8.23 -1.28 -16.42
C LEU A 85 -9.46 -1.25 -17.32
N ALA A 86 -9.83 -2.37 -17.96
CA ALA A 86 -11.11 -2.50 -18.66
C ALA A 86 -12.29 -2.62 -17.69
N ASP A 87 -12.21 -3.57 -16.76
CA ASP A 87 -13.21 -3.81 -15.72
C ASP A 87 -12.69 -3.34 -14.36
N LYS A 88 -13.47 -2.47 -13.70
CA LYS A 88 -13.13 -1.88 -12.40
C LYS A 88 -14.02 -2.39 -11.26
N SER A 89 -14.85 -3.41 -11.50
CA SER A 89 -15.88 -3.89 -10.54
C SER A 89 -15.29 -4.30 -9.19
N ASN A 90 -14.10 -4.92 -9.19
CA ASN A 90 -13.37 -5.35 -7.99
C ASN A 90 -12.02 -4.62 -7.84
N ALA A 91 -11.82 -3.51 -8.56
CA ALA A 91 -10.56 -2.80 -8.55
C ALA A 91 -10.38 -2.00 -7.27
N LYS A 92 -9.14 -1.97 -6.77
CA LYS A 92 -8.74 -1.08 -5.68
C LYS A 92 -8.98 0.38 -6.07
N ARG A 93 -9.54 1.15 -5.14
CA ARG A 93 -9.72 2.59 -5.25
C ARG A 93 -8.55 3.28 -4.54
N TYR A 94 -7.80 4.08 -5.29
CA TYR A 94 -6.68 4.88 -4.80
C TYR A 94 -7.20 6.26 -4.42
N LYS A 95 -6.98 6.70 -3.19
CA LYS A 95 -7.60 7.91 -2.65
C LYS A 95 -6.89 9.16 -3.17
N ILE A 96 -7.67 10.14 -3.61
CA ILE A 96 -7.19 11.49 -3.91
C ILE A 96 -7.14 12.28 -2.61
N ILE A 97 -6.04 12.97 -2.34
CA ILE A 97 -5.86 13.76 -1.11
C ILE A 97 -5.67 15.25 -1.36
N LYS A 98 -5.24 15.61 -2.58
CA LYS A 98 -4.94 17.00 -2.94
C LYS A 98 -5.27 17.27 -4.40
N ALA A 99 -5.78 18.47 -4.67
CA ALA A 99 -5.94 19.03 -5.99
C ALA A 99 -5.21 20.37 -6.09
N PHE A 100 -4.54 20.58 -7.21
CA PHE A 100 -3.88 21.82 -7.58
C PHE A 100 -4.54 22.34 -8.85
N ILE A 101 -5.20 23.48 -8.75
CA ILE A 101 -5.92 24.15 -9.84
C ILE A 101 -5.26 25.51 -10.08
N PRO A 102 -4.95 25.87 -11.34
CA PRO A 102 -4.47 27.20 -11.68
C PRO A 102 -5.46 28.28 -11.18
N LYS A 103 -4.96 29.32 -10.52
CA LYS A 103 -5.79 30.47 -10.09
C LYS A 103 -6.42 31.21 -11.27
N THR A 104 -5.87 31.03 -12.46
CA THR A 104 -6.32 31.61 -13.73
C THR A 104 -7.38 30.76 -14.43
N PHE A 105 -7.73 29.60 -13.87
CA PHE A 105 -8.74 28.72 -14.44
C PHE A 105 -10.09 29.44 -14.58
N ILE A 106 -10.67 29.38 -15.78
CA ILE A 106 -12.04 29.80 -16.07
C ILE A 106 -12.81 28.57 -16.56
N SER A 107 -13.89 28.24 -15.87
CA SER A 107 -14.70 27.07 -16.18
C SER A 107 -15.31 27.13 -17.58
N PRO A 108 -15.34 26.01 -18.33
CA PRO A 108 -16.04 25.93 -19.61
C PRO A 108 -17.57 26.14 -19.51
N THR A 109 -18.14 26.06 -18.31
CA THR A 109 -19.57 26.30 -18.07
C THR A 109 -19.93 27.78 -17.94
N ASN A 110 -18.95 28.68 -17.93
CA ASN A 110 -19.20 30.11 -17.84
C ASN A 110 -19.63 30.61 -19.23
N ASN A 111 -20.93 30.85 -19.44
CA ASN A 111 -21.44 31.32 -20.73
C ASN A 111 -21.78 32.82 -20.70
N PRO A 112 -20.96 33.70 -21.31
CA PRO A 112 -19.59 33.48 -21.76
C PRO A 112 -18.59 34.06 -20.74
N PRO A 113 -17.47 33.38 -20.46
CA PRO A 113 -16.31 33.51 -21.34
C PRO A 113 -15.63 32.19 -21.70
N GLN A 114 -14.72 32.29 -22.69
CA GLN A 114 -13.80 31.23 -23.10
C GLN A 114 -13.21 30.47 -21.89
N PRO A 115 -13.27 29.11 -21.88
CA PRO A 115 -12.53 28.34 -20.89
C PRO A 115 -11.05 28.69 -20.98
N LEU A 116 -10.39 28.88 -19.84
CA LEU A 116 -8.96 29.20 -19.79
C LEU A 116 -8.28 28.33 -18.77
N ASP A 117 -7.04 27.93 -19.06
CA ASP A 117 -6.18 27.18 -18.15
C ASP A 117 -6.90 25.97 -17.51
N ASP A 118 -7.69 25.25 -18.32
CA ASP A 118 -8.46 24.07 -17.94
C ASP A 118 -7.54 22.85 -17.75
N PHE A 119 -6.68 22.94 -16.76
CA PHE A 119 -5.68 21.96 -16.38
C PHE A 119 -5.67 21.83 -14.87
N ALA A 120 -5.50 20.63 -14.35
CA ALA A 120 -5.32 20.41 -12.93
C ALA A 120 -4.41 19.23 -12.66
N ILE A 121 -3.87 19.21 -11.45
CA ILE A 121 -3.05 18.13 -10.94
C ILE A 121 -3.74 17.58 -9.69
N ILE A 122 -3.91 16.27 -9.62
CA ILE A 122 -4.37 15.59 -8.41
C ILE A 122 -3.26 14.71 -7.85
N VAL A 123 -3.22 14.62 -6.51
CA VAL A 123 -2.24 13.81 -5.78
C VAL A 123 -2.95 12.71 -5.01
N LEU A 124 -2.39 11.50 -5.11
CA LEU A 124 -2.87 10.30 -4.43
C LEU A 124 -2.21 10.10 -3.07
N ASN A 125 -2.91 9.39 -2.18
CA ASN A 125 -2.40 9.01 -0.86
C ASN A 125 -1.36 7.88 -0.91
N GLU A 126 -1.23 7.18 -2.03
CA GLU A 126 -0.36 6.03 -2.18
C GLU A 126 0.12 5.88 -3.63
N ASP A 127 1.20 5.13 -3.82
CA ASP A 127 1.84 4.95 -5.12
C ASP A 127 1.03 4.02 -6.04
N LEU A 128 0.79 4.47 -7.26
CA LEU A 128 0.37 3.67 -8.41
C LEU A 128 1.59 3.09 -9.15
N PRO A 129 1.46 1.92 -9.79
CA PRO A 129 2.55 1.32 -10.55
C PRO A 129 2.83 2.14 -11.82
N LEU A 130 3.92 2.92 -11.81
CA LEU A 130 4.38 3.65 -12.98
C LEU A 130 5.27 2.76 -13.85
N LYS A 131 4.84 2.49 -15.09
CA LYS A 131 5.62 1.66 -16.05
C LYS A 131 6.33 2.45 -17.13
N THR A 132 5.97 3.73 -17.31
CA THR A 132 6.47 4.56 -18.41
C THR A 132 6.82 5.93 -17.86
N LYS A 133 8.00 6.43 -18.26
CA LYS A 133 8.45 7.75 -17.86
C LYS A 133 7.64 8.80 -18.61
N VAL A 134 7.14 9.79 -17.87
CA VAL A 134 6.44 10.94 -18.44
C VAL A 134 7.26 12.20 -18.20
N VAL A 135 7.28 13.09 -19.19
CA VAL A 135 7.79 14.45 -19.05
C VAL A 135 6.80 15.41 -19.69
N ILE A 136 6.71 16.64 -19.17
CA ILE A 136 6.00 17.71 -19.89
C ILE A 136 6.86 18.12 -21.09
N ALA A 137 6.26 18.13 -22.28
CA ALA A 137 6.94 18.61 -23.48
C ALA A 137 7.30 20.09 -23.34
N THR A 138 8.51 20.47 -23.75
CA THR A 138 8.89 21.88 -23.85
C THR A 138 8.15 22.56 -25.00
N GLU A 139 8.10 23.89 -24.98
CA GLU A 139 7.53 24.65 -26.10
C GLU A 139 8.21 24.31 -27.43
N GLN A 140 9.54 24.22 -27.46
CA GLN A 140 10.29 23.84 -28.66
C GLN A 140 9.94 22.44 -29.15
N GLN A 141 9.76 21.47 -28.25
CA GLN A 141 9.34 20.12 -28.60
C GLN A 141 7.93 20.12 -29.19
N MET A 142 6.99 20.84 -28.57
CA MET A 142 5.62 20.97 -29.07
C MET A 142 5.58 21.65 -30.45
N ILE A 143 6.37 22.71 -30.67
CA ILE A 143 6.50 23.35 -31.98
C ILE A 143 7.01 22.34 -33.01
N ARG A 144 8.08 21.59 -32.69
CA ARG A 144 8.62 20.54 -33.55
C ARG A 144 7.55 19.49 -33.87
N PHE A 145 6.85 18.97 -32.87
CA PHE A 145 5.80 17.96 -33.06
C PHE A 145 4.70 18.43 -34.01
N ALA A 146 4.28 19.69 -33.89
CA ALA A 146 3.29 20.29 -34.79
C ALA A 146 3.82 20.46 -36.22
N GLN A 147 5.04 20.98 -36.38
CA GLN A 147 5.67 21.24 -37.68
C GLN A 147 5.97 19.95 -38.45
N GLU A 148 6.53 18.95 -37.78
CA GLU A 148 6.90 17.67 -38.37
C GLU A 148 5.71 16.71 -38.48
N LYS A 149 4.52 17.11 -37.99
CA LYS A 149 3.32 16.26 -37.92
C LYS A 149 3.63 14.93 -37.23
N VAL A 150 4.31 14.99 -36.09
CA VAL A 150 4.54 13.81 -35.26
C VAL A 150 3.20 13.34 -34.71
N LYS A 151 2.96 12.03 -34.74
CA LYS A 151 1.74 11.43 -34.23
C LYS A 151 1.61 11.71 -32.72
N VAL A 152 0.48 12.31 -32.36
CA VAL A 152 0.03 12.47 -30.99
C VAL A 152 -0.97 11.37 -30.68
N GLN A 153 -0.93 10.81 -29.47
CA GLN A 153 -1.91 9.86 -28.98
C GLN A 153 -2.68 10.47 -27.81
N MET A 154 -3.95 10.12 -27.68
CA MET A 154 -4.73 10.37 -26.47
C MET A 154 -5.45 9.10 -26.07
N ILE A 155 -5.42 8.78 -24.78
CA ILE A 155 -6.04 7.57 -24.24
C ILE A 155 -6.95 7.96 -23.08
N GLY A 156 -8.21 7.54 -23.14
CA GLY A 156 -9.27 7.99 -22.24
C GLY A 156 -10.36 6.96 -22.01
N TYR A 157 -11.20 7.20 -21.01
CA TYR A 157 -12.35 6.38 -20.63
C TYR A 157 -13.68 7.01 -21.07
N GLY A 158 -13.65 7.89 -22.08
CA GLY A 158 -14.83 8.49 -22.64
C GLY A 158 -15.76 7.51 -23.35
N LEU A 159 -16.91 8.03 -23.75
CA LEU A 159 -17.90 7.26 -24.50
C LEU A 159 -17.35 6.79 -25.85
N GLN A 160 -17.81 5.62 -26.29
CA GLN A 160 -17.42 5.02 -27.58
C GLN A 160 -18.27 5.44 -28.75
N SER A 161 -19.50 5.75 -28.42
CA SER A 161 -20.57 5.99 -29.35
C SER A 161 -21.71 6.61 -28.57
N GLY A 162 -22.63 7.21 -29.30
CA GLY A 162 -23.91 7.68 -28.76
C GLY A 162 -24.65 6.69 -27.89
N SER A 163 -24.64 5.41 -28.29
CA SER A 163 -25.34 4.34 -27.59
C SER A 163 -24.89 4.16 -26.14
N GLN A 164 -23.68 4.56 -25.79
CA GLN A 164 -23.16 4.45 -24.43
C GLN A 164 -23.59 5.58 -23.49
N ARG A 165 -24.25 6.63 -24.01
CA ARG A 165 -24.73 7.73 -23.16
C ARG A 165 -25.74 7.28 -22.09
N ASN A 166 -26.44 6.18 -22.36
CA ASN A 166 -27.44 5.61 -21.47
C ASN A 166 -26.97 4.28 -20.85
N ASP A 167 -25.68 3.94 -20.98
CA ASP A 167 -25.15 2.66 -20.49
C ASP A 167 -24.80 2.75 -18.99
N PRO A 168 -25.47 1.98 -18.11
CA PRO A 168 -25.17 1.94 -16.68
C PRO A 168 -23.85 1.22 -16.35
N GLN A 169 -23.15 0.60 -17.31
CA GLN A 169 -21.92 -0.16 -17.09
C GLN A 169 -20.63 0.68 -17.19
N GLU A 170 -20.64 1.92 -16.69
CA GLU A 170 -19.45 2.80 -16.67
C GLU A 170 -18.25 2.15 -15.96
N ILE A 171 -18.50 1.29 -14.97
CA ILE A 171 -17.48 0.53 -14.25
C ILE A 171 -16.73 -0.48 -15.13
N LYS A 172 -17.32 -0.90 -16.25
CA LYS A 172 -16.75 -1.85 -17.23
C LYS A 172 -16.25 -1.19 -18.50
N ARG A 173 -16.16 0.14 -18.54
CA ARG A 173 -15.66 0.83 -19.74
C ARG A 173 -14.15 0.74 -19.82
N ALA A 174 -13.66 0.18 -20.93
CA ALA A 174 -12.23 0.12 -21.21
C ALA A 174 -11.67 1.47 -21.68
N PRO A 175 -10.37 1.72 -21.46
CA PRO A 175 -9.71 2.88 -22.03
C PRO A 175 -9.48 2.65 -23.50
N TYR A 176 -9.61 3.70 -24.29
CA TYR A 176 -9.37 3.64 -25.71
C TYR A 176 -8.51 4.82 -26.18
N LYS A 177 -7.83 4.58 -27.30
CA LYS A 177 -6.86 5.46 -27.91
C LYS A 177 -7.38 6.07 -29.21
N LEU A 178 -7.03 7.35 -29.41
CA LEU A 178 -7.03 8.01 -30.71
C LEU A 178 -5.63 8.43 -31.12
N GLU A 179 -5.42 8.58 -32.42
CA GLU A 179 -4.24 9.25 -32.97
C GLU A 179 -4.64 10.64 -33.46
N SER A 180 -3.74 11.62 -33.40
CA SER A 180 -3.99 13.00 -33.80
C SER A 180 -2.67 13.68 -34.18
N TYR A 181 -2.74 14.96 -34.52
CA TYR A 181 -1.59 15.82 -34.74
C TYR A 181 -1.77 17.12 -33.97
N LEU A 182 -0.67 17.62 -33.42
CA LEU A 182 -0.65 18.86 -32.67
C LEU A 182 -0.80 20.06 -33.61
N TYR A 183 -1.61 21.02 -33.22
CA TYR A 183 -1.72 22.34 -33.84
C TYR A 183 -1.12 23.36 -32.90
N SER A 184 -0.12 24.11 -33.40
CA SER A 184 0.42 25.27 -32.72
C SER A 184 -0.63 26.39 -32.62
N PRO A 185 -0.44 27.41 -31.76
CA PRO A 185 -1.32 28.57 -31.73
C PRO A 185 -1.48 29.26 -33.10
N GLU A 186 -0.43 29.30 -33.92
CA GLU A 186 -0.50 29.84 -35.29
C GLU A 186 -1.38 28.97 -36.21
N MET A 187 -1.26 27.65 -36.12
CA MET A 187 -2.11 26.73 -36.87
C MET A 187 -3.56 26.80 -36.39
N MET A 188 -3.79 26.95 -35.09
CA MET A 188 -5.12 27.14 -34.51
C MET A 188 -5.77 28.44 -34.98
N GLN A 189 -5.01 29.53 -35.10
CA GLN A 189 -5.49 30.78 -35.69
C GLN A 189 -5.99 30.57 -37.11
N SER A 190 -5.28 29.77 -37.91
CA SER A 190 -5.66 29.43 -39.28
C SER A 190 -6.89 28.51 -39.31
N PHE A 191 -6.95 27.49 -38.45
CA PHE A 191 -8.10 26.60 -38.32
C PHE A 191 -9.41 27.35 -38.02
N TYR A 192 -9.35 28.36 -37.15
CA TYR A 192 -10.50 29.20 -36.83
C TYR A 192 -11.04 30.07 -37.97
N THR A 193 -10.33 30.18 -39.09
CA THR A 193 -10.83 30.88 -40.28
C THR A 193 -11.72 29.99 -41.15
N VAL A 194 -11.63 28.66 -40.98
CA VAL A 194 -12.32 27.65 -41.80
C VAL A 194 -13.21 26.70 -40.99
N SER A 195 -13.26 26.86 -39.66
CA SER A 195 -14.10 26.10 -38.74
C SER A 195 -14.85 27.04 -37.79
N SER A 196 -15.93 26.51 -37.20
CA SER A 196 -16.79 27.23 -36.27
C SER A 196 -16.05 27.57 -34.96
N LYS A 197 -15.50 28.79 -34.88
CA LYS A 197 -14.96 29.36 -33.64
C LYS A 197 -16.06 30.12 -32.88
N PRO A 198 -16.23 29.91 -31.55
CA PRO A 198 -17.13 30.72 -30.75
C PRO A 198 -16.75 32.22 -30.77
N PRO A 199 -17.68 33.16 -31.01
CA PRO A 199 -17.36 34.58 -31.22
C PRO A 199 -16.59 35.27 -30.09
N LEU A 200 -16.77 34.83 -28.84
CA LEU A 200 -16.17 35.43 -27.65
C LEU A 200 -14.86 34.79 -27.22
N TRP A 201 -14.35 33.82 -27.99
CA TRP A 201 -13.05 33.23 -27.75
C TRP A 201 -11.99 34.14 -28.39
N SER A 202 -11.14 34.76 -27.59
CA SER A 202 -10.09 35.66 -28.07
C SER A 202 -8.69 35.08 -27.88
N LYS A 203 -8.49 34.24 -26.87
CA LYS A 203 -7.21 33.55 -26.66
C LYS A 203 -7.08 32.36 -27.61
N ILE A 204 -5.88 32.19 -28.13
CA ILE A 204 -5.52 31.08 -29.01
C ILE A 204 -4.47 30.26 -28.26
N GLU A 205 -4.76 28.98 -28.11
CA GLU A 205 -3.84 28.04 -27.47
C GLU A 205 -3.57 26.88 -28.41
N TRP A 206 -3.07 25.78 -27.86
CA TRP A 206 -2.74 24.59 -28.60
C TRP A 206 -4.00 23.77 -28.86
N GLY A 207 -3.92 22.86 -29.84
CA GLY A 207 -4.98 21.90 -30.06
C GLY A 207 -4.50 20.61 -30.70
N ALA A 208 -5.36 19.61 -30.72
CA ALA A 208 -5.17 18.34 -31.41
C ALA A 208 -6.33 18.12 -32.39
N ILE A 209 -5.98 17.95 -33.67
CA ILE A 209 -6.96 17.84 -34.77
C ILE A 209 -7.60 16.44 -34.80
N HIS A 210 -8.91 16.42 -35.02
CA HIS A 210 -9.72 15.22 -35.15
C HIS A 210 -10.33 15.16 -36.54
N THR A 211 -10.36 13.97 -37.13
CA THR A 211 -10.95 13.69 -38.42
C THR A 211 -11.76 12.42 -38.31
N GLN A 212 -12.66 12.15 -39.25
CA GLN A 212 -13.39 10.87 -39.26
C GLN A 212 -12.44 9.66 -39.29
N ALA A 213 -11.26 9.79 -39.89
CA ALA A 213 -10.26 8.73 -39.97
C ALA A 213 -9.47 8.52 -38.65
N THR A 214 -9.36 9.57 -37.84
CA THR A 214 -8.56 9.56 -36.61
C THR A 214 -9.42 9.47 -35.34
N GLY A 215 -10.73 9.56 -35.50
CA GLY A 215 -11.71 9.59 -34.42
C GLY A 215 -11.85 10.95 -33.76
N SER A 216 -12.71 11.02 -32.73
CA SER A 216 -12.96 12.25 -31.97
C SER A 216 -13.18 11.99 -30.47
N ILE A 217 -12.82 12.96 -29.63
CA ILE A 217 -13.08 12.90 -28.19
C ILE A 217 -14.58 12.97 -27.89
N CYS A 218 -15.00 12.36 -26.78
CA CYS A 218 -16.37 12.38 -26.33
C CYS A 218 -16.49 12.73 -24.83
N ASN A 219 -17.73 12.85 -24.35
CA ASN A 219 -18.03 12.95 -22.92
C ASN A 219 -17.26 11.85 -22.16
N ALA A 220 -16.79 12.19 -20.96
CA ALA A 220 -15.92 11.37 -20.12
C ALA A 220 -14.46 11.22 -20.57
N ASP A 221 -14.07 11.65 -21.79
CA ASP A 221 -12.64 11.78 -22.15
C ASP A 221 -11.97 12.99 -21.50
N SER A 222 -12.75 13.91 -20.93
CA SER A 222 -12.22 15.06 -20.19
C SER A 222 -11.14 14.67 -19.20
N GLY A 223 -9.97 15.29 -19.31
CA GLY A 223 -8.80 15.03 -18.49
C GLY A 223 -7.85 13.95 -19.03
N SER A 224 -8.17 13.28 -20.14
CA SER A 224 -7.25 12.37 -20.82
C SER A 224 -6.00 13.12 -21.28
N GLY A 225 -4.83 12.48 -21.23
CA GLY A 225 -3.60 13.12 -21.71
C GLY A 225 -3.36 12.91 -23.19
N PHE A 226 -3.09 14.00 -23.92
CA PHE A 226 -2.41 13.96 -25.20
C PHE A 226 -0.91 13.84 -24.96
N PHE A 227 -0.26 12.93 -25.69
CA PHE A 227 1.18 12.73 -25.60
C PHE A 227 1.80 12.31 -26.93
N VAL A 228 3.09 12.59 -27.09
CA VAL A 228 3.95 11.98 -28.11
C VAL A 228 4.82 10.96 -27.40
N GLN A 229 4.96 9.76 -27.96
CA GLN A 229 5.85 8.74 -27.42
C GLN A 229 7.08 8.61 -28.32
N GLU A 230 8.26 8.87 -27.74
CA GLU A 230 9.55 8.60 -28.37
C GLU A 230 10.35 7.68 -27.43
N ASN A 231 10.68 6.47 -27.89
CA ASN A 231 11.27 5.41 -27.06
C ASN A 231 10.39 5.11 -25.83
N ASP A 232 11.00 5.02 -24.65
CA ASP A 232 10.32 4.73 -23.37
C ASP A 232 9.84 6.00 -22.63
N ILE A 233 9.76 7.14 -23.34
CA ILE A 233 9.35 8.43 -22.78
C ILE A 233 8.07 8.90 -23.46
N ARG A 234 7.06 9.24 -22.65
CA ARG A 234 5.86 9.95 -23.08
C ARG A 234 6.01 11.43 -22.78
N TYR A 235 6.05 12.23 -23.83
CA TYR A 235 6.04 13.68 -23.78
C TYR A 235 4.59 14.14 -23.72
N TYR A 236 4.13 14.56 -22.54
CA TYR A 236 2.79 15.09 -22.34
C TYR A 236 2.67 16.47 -23.00
N VAL A 237 1.71 16.62 -23.91
CA VAL A 237 1.53 17.84 -24.72
C VAL A 237 0.23 18.59 -24.40
N GLY A 238 -0.73 17.97 -23.73
CA GLY A 238 -1.99 18.62 -23.41
C GLY A 238 -3.01 17.70 -22.76
N THR A 239 -4.10 18.29 -22.28
CA THR A 239 -5.25 17.57 -21.73
C THR A 239 -6.40 17.56 -22.72
N ALA A 240 -7.21 16.51 -22.75
CA ALA A 240 -8.49 16.51 -23.42
C ALA A 240 -9.47 17.37 -22.63
N GLY A 241 -9.75 18.56 -23.15
CA GLY A 241 -10.80 19.44 -22.66
C GLY A 241 -12.03 19.37 -23.58
N ASN A 242 -12.68 20.51 -23.78
CA ASN A 242 -13.78 20.61 -24.74
C ASN A 242 -13.32 20.49 -26.19
N GLY A 243 -14.20 19.92 -27.02
CA GLY A 243 -14.03 19.85 -28.47
C GLY A 243 -14.76 20.97 -29.21
N LEU A 244 -14.21 21.39 -30.36
CA LEU A 244 -14.86 22.24 -31.34
C LEU A 244 -15.08 21.46 -32.64
N GLY A 245 -16.17 21.75 -33.35
CA GLY A 245 -16.46 21.17 -34.66
C GLY A 245 -16.68 19.65 -34.65
N ILE A 246 -17.09 19.06 -33.52
CA ILE A 246 -17.43 17.63 -33.37
C ILE A 246 -18.72 17.41 -32.60
N SER A 247 -19.47 16.37 -32.97
CA SER A 247 -20.77 16.02 -32.40
C SER A 247 -20.70 15.49 -30.96
N ASN A 248 -19.51 15.14 -30.46
CA ASN A 248 -19.32 14.61 -29.10
C ASN A 248 -20.21 13.37 -28.88
N CYS A 249 -20.04 12.30 -29.68
CA CYS A 249 -20.80 11.05 -29.56
C CYS A 249 -22.32 11.24 -29.38
N GLN A 250 -23.06 11.81 -30.34
CA GLN A 250 -24.51 12.10 -30.15
C GLN A 250 -25.32 10.83 -29.88
N ALA A 251 -26.31 10.92 -29.00
CA ALA A 251 -27.09 9.77 -28.52
C ALA A 251 -27.77 8.97 -29.65
N ASP A 252 -28.11 9.63 -30.75
CA ASP A 252 -28.70 9.02 -31.94
C ASP A 252 -27.67 8.30 -32.85
N GLY A 253 -26.39 8.31 -32.46
CA GLY A 253 -25.29 7.73 -33.20
C GLY A 253 -24.82 8.58 -34.38
N SER A 254 -25.39 9.78 -34.58
CA SER A 254 -24.97 10.65 -35.68
C SER A 254 -23.62 11.29 -35.39
N VAL A 255 -22.76 11.25 -36.40
CA VAL A 255 -21.44 11.89 -36.37
C VAL A 255 -21.53 13.19 -37.16
N ARG A 256 -21.19 14.30 -36.51
CA ARG A 256 -21.04 15.59 -37.18
C ARG A 256 -19.62 16.07 -36.93
N MET A 257 -18.95 16.42 -38.00
CA MET A 257 -17.63 17.02 -37.95
C MET A 257 -17.61 18.20 -38.91
N ASP A 258 -17.00 19.31 -38.49
CA ASP A 258 -16.75 20.43 -39.39
C ASP A 258 -15.95 19.96 -40.61
N PRO A 259 -16.12 20.55 -41.81
CA PRO A 259 -15.39 20.14 -43.00
C PRO A 259 -13.87 20.20 -42.85
N ALA A 260 -13.37 21.10 -42.00
CA ALA A 260 -11.95 21.25 -41.68
C ALA A 260 -11.46 20.25 -40.60
N GLY A 261 -12.35 19.43 -40.05
CA GLY A 261 -12.09 18.54 -38.92
C GLY A 261 -12.56 19.12 -37.58
N GLY A 262 -12.51 18.27 -36.57
CA GLY A 262 -12.74 18.60 -35.18
C GLY A 262 -11.47 19.05 -34.46
N MET A 263 -11.59 19.70 -33.31
CA MET A 263 -10.42 20.14 -32.55
C MET A 263 -10.62 19.95 -31.05
N SER A 264 -9.69 19.26 -30.38
CA SER A 264 -9.52 19.41 -28.93
C SER A 264 -8.63 20.60 -28.68
N TRP A 265 -9.11 21.57 -27.93
CA TRP A 265 -8.31 22.71 -27.50
C TRP A 265 -7.79 22.49 -26.07
N PHE A 266 -6.57 22.94 -25.78
CA PHE A 266 -6.00 22.86 -24.44
C PHE A 266 -4.91 23.91 -24.16
N PRO A 267 -4.73 24.28 -22.88
CA PRO A 267 -3.61 25.11 -22.47
C PRO A 267 -2.29 24.34 -22.59
N ALA A 268 -1.21 25.07 -22.87
CA ALA A 268 0.12 24.46 -22.97
C ALA A 268 0.60 24.00 -21.58
N PRO A 269 0.97 22.72 -21.39
CA PRO A 269 1.29 22.19 -20.07
C PRO A 269 2.53 22.83 -19.43
N PHE A 270 3.49 23.29 -20.25
CA PHE A 270 4.68 23.98 -19.77
C PHE A 270 4.41 25.34 -19.10
N LYS A 271 3.18 25.88 -19.17
CA LYS A 271 2.76 27.05 -18.40
C LYS A 271 2.57 26.75 -16.91
N PHE A 272 2.40 25.48 -16.55
CA PHE A 272 2.02 25.05 -15.21
C PHE A 272 3.16 24.38 -14.44
N LEU A 273 4.42 24.62 -14.81
CA LEU A 273 5.58 24.01 -14.16
C LEU A 273 5.68 24.38 -12.67
N ASP A 274 5.31 25.60 -12.28
CA ASP A 274 5.27 25.99 -10.87
C ASP A 274 4.18 25.24 -10.09
N LEU A 275 3.03 25.01 -10.73
CA LEU A 275 1.94 24.22 -10.15
C LEU A 275 2.36 22.76 -9.97
N LEU A 276 3.04 22.19 -10.96
CA LEU A 276 3.64 20.86 -10.89
C LEU A 276 4.67 20.76 -9.76
N LYS A 277 5.57 21.75 -9.67
CA LYS A 277 6.58 21.79 -8.61
C LYS A 277 5.94 21.83 -7.22
N ALA A 278 4.83 22.55 -7.06
CA ALA A 278 4.07 22.55 -5.81
C ALA A 278 3.47 21.16 -5.49
N ALA A 279 2.92 20.48 -6.50
CA ALA A 279 2.42 19.11 -6.33
C ALA A 279 3.52 18.10 -6.01
N GLU A 280 4.67 18.17 -6.68
CA GLU A 280 5.84 17.33 -6.40
C GLU A 280 6.39 17.58 -4.99
N THR A 281 6.47 18.84 -4.57
CA THR A 281 6.88 19.21 -3.20
C THR A 281 5.93 18.61 -2.17
N PHE A 282 4.62 18.72 -2.40
CA PHE A 282 3.61 18.10 -1.53
C PHE A 282 3.76 16.58 -1.45
N VAL A 283 4.01 15.89 -2.58
CA VAL A 283 4.27 14.45 -2.60
C VAL A 283 5.50 14.08 -1.77
N VAL A 284 6.59 14.84 -1.90
CA VAL A 284 7.80 14.63 -1.09
C VAL A 284 7.50 14.79 0.39
N GLU A 285 6.78 15.84 0.78
CA GLU A 285 6.39 16.07 2.17
C GLU A 285 5.51 14.94 2.73
N GLU A 286 4.52 14.46 1.96
CA GLU A 286 3.68 13.34 2.35
C GLU A 286 4.48 12.04 2.50
N LYS A 287 5.36 11.71 1.54
CA LYS A 287 6.26 10.54 1.66
C LYS A 287 7.16 10.65 2.90
N GLN A 288 7.66 11.85 3.23
CA GLN A 288 8.45 12.06 4.45
C GLN A 288 7.62 11.86 5.73
N LYS A 289 6.35 12.29 5.74
CA LYS A 289 5.45 12.04 6.88
C LYS A 289 5.17 10.55 7.04
N GLU A 290 4.94 9.83 5.95
CA GLU A 290 4.73 8.38 5.94
C GLU A 290 5.97 7.63 6.49
N LEU A 291 7.16 8.01 6.04
CA LEU A 291 8.42 7.40 6.53
C LEU A 291 8.64 7.68 8.02
N LYS A 292 8.38 8.90 8.49
CA LYS A 292 8.47 9.23 9.92
C LYS A 292 7.48 8.42 10.75
N LYS A 293 6.24 8.32 10.29
CA LYS A 293 5.22 7.50 10.96
C LYS A 293 5.60 6.03 11.00
N ALA A 294 6.10 5.47 9.89
CA ALA A 294 6.55 4.08 9.84
C ALA A 294 7.75 3.83 10.76
N GLU A 295 8.66 4.79 10.86
CA GLU A 295 9.81 4.75 11.78
C GLU A 295 9.36 4.79 13.25
N GLU A 296 8.43 5.68 13.61
CA GLU A 296 7.84 5.75 14.95
C GLU A 296 7.13 4.45 15.32
N GLU A 297 6.37 3.86 14.39
CA GLU A 297 5.70 2.57 14.58
C GLU A 297 6.72 1.42 14.76
N ARG A 298 7.83 1.44 14.01
CA ARG A 298 8.92 0.46 14.16
C ARG A 298 9.58 0.56 15.53
N ILE A 299 9.95 1.77 15.97
CA ILE A 299 10.55 2.00 17.28
C ILE A 299 9.58 1.58 18.40
N ALA A 300 8.29 1.90 18.26
CA ALA A 300 7.27 1.49 19.23
C ALA A 300 7.15 -0.04 19.32
N ALA A 301 7.17 -0.74 18.17
CA ALA A 301 7.15 -2.20 18.13
C ALA A 301 8.41 -2.82 18.74
N GLU A 302 9.59 -2.27 18.46
CA GLU A 302 10.86 -2.72 19.04
C GLU A 302 10.91 -2.53 20.56
N LEU A 303 10.50 -1.36 21.05
CA LEU A 303 10.42 -1.09 22.50
C LEU A 303 9.43 -2.01 23.20
N LYS A 304 8.31 -2.34 22.56
CA LYS A 304 7.35 -3.31 23.09
C LYS A 304 7.97 -4.71 23.16
N ALA A 305 8.62 -5.17 22.10
CA ALA A 305 9.30 -6.46 22.06
C ALA A 305 10.44 -6.56 23.11
N ALA A 306 11.22 -5.50 23.28
CA ALA A 306 12.28 -5.43 24.30
C ALA A 306 11.73 -5.51 25.73
N ARG A 307 10.60 -4.84 26.01
CA ARG A 307 9.92 -4.93 27.32
C ARG A 307 9.37 -6.33 27.58
N GLU A 308 8.77 -6.95 26.58
CA GLU A 308 8.26 -8.33 26.69
C GLU A 308 9.40 -9.34 26.92
N LEU A 309 10.53 -9.19 26.23
CA LEU A 309 11.72 -10.02 26.45
C LEU A 309 12.29 -9.81 27.86
N LYS A 310 12.40 -8.56 28.32
CA LYS A 310 12.88 -8.25 29.66
C LYS A 310 11.96 -8.84 30.74
N ALA A 311 10.64 -8.73 30.56
CA ALA A 311 9.66 -9.33 31.48
C ALA A 311 9.78 -10.87 31.53
N LYS A 312 10.03 -11.52 30.40
CA LYS A 312 10.30 -12.98 30.36
C LYS A 312 11.58 -13.33 31.10
N GLN A 313 12.67 -12.60 30.86
CA GLN A 313 13.95 -12.81 31.56
C GLN A 313 13.82 -12.59 33.08
N GLU A 314 13.10 -11.55 33.51
CA GLU A 314 12.83 -11.31 34.93
C GLU A 314 11.97 -12.41 35.56
N ALA A 315 10.96 -12.94 34.83
CA ALA A 315 10.14 -14.05 35.30
C ALA A 315 10.93 -15.37 35.40
N GLU A 316 11.78 -15.67 34.40
CA GLU A 316 12.67 -16.83 34.42
C GLU A 316 13.67 -16.74 35.58
N ALA A 317 14.33 -15.59 35.75
CA ALA A 317 15.26 -15.34 36.85
C ALA A 317 14.58 -15.46 38.23
N ALA A 318 13.35 -14.93 38.37
CA ALA A 318 12.58 -15.08 39.60
C ALA A 318 12.20 -16.54 39.88
N SER A 319 11.88 -17.33 38.85
CA SER A 319 11.60 -18.76 38.99
C SER A 319 12.84 -19.55 39.43
N GLU A 320 14.01 -19.22 38.86
CA GLU A 320 15.28 -19.88 39.18
C GLU A 320 15.71 -19.55 40.61
N LEU A 321 15.53 -18.30 41.05
CA LEU A 321 15.82 -17.89 42.42
C LEU A 321 14.92 -18.62 43.44
N LYS A 322 13.61 -18.75 43.15
CA LYS A 322 12.69 -19.52 43.98
C LYS A 322 13.08 -21.00 44.05
N ALA A 323 13.46 -21.60 42.93
CA ALA A 323 13.92 -23.00 42.89
C ALA A 323 15.20 -23.21 43.73
N LYS A 324 16.16 -22.26 43.69
CA LYS A 324 17.37 -22.30 44.54
C LYS A 324 17.02 -22.17 46.03
N GLN A 325 16.15 -21.24 46.40
CA GLN A 325 15.72 -21.04 47.79
C GLN A 325 14.98 -22.27 48.35
N GLU A 326 14.11 -22.91 47.56
CA GLU A 326 13.42 -24.14 47.97
C GLU A 326 14.40 -25.32 48.14
N ALA A 327 15.40 -25.44 47.27
CA ALA A 327 16.44 -26.47 47.38
C ALA A 327 17.31 -26.27 48.63
N GLU A 328 17.75 -25.03 48.90
CA GLU A 328 18.52 -24.69 50.10
C GLU A 328 17.70 -24.90 51.38
N ALA A 329 16.42 -24.52 51.39
CA ALA A 329 15.54 -24.74 52.54
C ALA A 329 15.33 -26.24 52.83
N LYS A 330 15.16 -27.07 51.79
CA LYS A 330 15.08 -28.53 51.94
C LYS A 330 16.39 -29.11 52.47
N ALA A 331 17.54 -28.69 51.93
CA ALA A 331 18.85 -29.14 52.41
C ALA A 331 19.10 -28.75 53.87
N ALA A 332 18.73 -27.53 54.27
CA ALA A 332 18.83 -27.08 55.66
C ALA A 332 17.91 -27.87 56.61
N ALA A 333 16.68 -28.16 56.19
CA ALA A 333 15.75 -28.97 56.98
C ALA A 333 16.24 -30.41 57.16
N GLU A 334 16.79 -31.02 56.11
CA GLU A 334 17.36 -32.37 56.16
C GLU A 334 18.59 -32.44 57.08
N LEU A 335 19.47 -31.41 57.03
CA LEU A 335 20.63 -31.32 57.91
C LEU A 335 20.21 -31.20 59.39
N LYS A 336 19.18 -30.39 59.66
CA LYS A 336 18.64 -30.20 61.01
C LYS A 336 17.99 -31.48 61.55
N ALA A 337 17.26 -32.21 60.71
CA ALA A 337 16.68 -33.51 61.07
C ALA A 337 17.75 -34.57 61.37
N LYS A 338 18.85 -34.61 60.59
CA LYS A 338 20.00 -35.48 60.89
C LYS A 338 20.64 -35.15 62.23
N GLN A 339 20.87 -33.86 62.53
CA GLN A 339 21.46 -33.43 63.80
C GLN A 339 20.56 -33.76 65.00
N GLU A 340 19.24 -33.59 64.88
CA GLU A 340 18.30 -33.96 65.94
C GLU A 340 18.24 -35.48 66.16
N ALA A 341 18.33 -36.29 65.10
CA ALA A 341 18.41 -37.74 65.20
C ALA A 341 19.71 -38.20 65.89
N GLU A 342 20.85 -37.61 65.52
CA GLU A 342 22.14 -37.88 66.17
C GLU A 342 22.16 -37.44 67.63
N ALA A 343 21.56 -36.28 67.96
CA ALA A 343 21.45 -35.80 69.34
C ALA A 343 20.57 -36.73 70.19
N LYS A 344 19.44 -37.23 69.65
CA LYS A 344 18.60 -38.23 70.31
C LYS A 344 19.34 -39.55 70.52
N ALA A 345 20.06 -40.04 69.51
CA ALA A 345 20.86 -41.24 69.61
C ALA A 345 21.96 -41.11 70.68
N ALA A 346 22.64 -39.96 70.75
CA ALA A 346 23.64 -39.67 71.77
C ALA A 346 23.04 -39.59 73.19
N ALA A 347 21.85 -39.00 73.34
CA ALA A 347 21.13 -38.95 74.62
C ALA A 347 20.69 -40.34 75.09
N GLU A 348 20.21 -41.19 74.18
CA GLU A 348 19.80 -42.56 74.49
C GLU A 348 21.00 -43.44 74.88
N LEU A 349 22.16 -43.22 74.24
CA LEU A 349 23.41 -43.88 74.60
C LEU A 349 23.90 -43.47 76.00
N LYS A 350 23.81 -42.17 76.34
CA LYS A 350 24.08 -41.68 77.70
C LYS A 350 23.11 -42.27 78.74
N ALA A 351 21.82 -42.36 78.43
CA ALA A 351 20.82 -42.95 79.33
C ALA A 351 21.06 -44.44 79.60
N LYS A 352 21.48 -45.21 78.58
CA LYS A 352 21.88 -46.63 78.75
C LYS A 352 23.13 -46.77 79.63
N GLN A 353 24.13 -45.90 79.45
CA GLN A 353 25.34 -45.91 80.28
C GLN A 353 25.06 -45.55 81.75
N GLU A 354 24.16 -44.60 82.01
CA GLU A 354 23.74 -44.25 83.38
C GLU A 354 22.91 -45.35 84.05
N ALA A 355 22.10 -46.10 83.29
CA ALA A 355 21.37 -47.25 83.80
C ALA A 355 22.31 -48.40 84.20
N GLU A 356 23.32 -48.70 83.38
CA GLU A 356 24.35 -49.69 83.71
C GLU A 356 25.22 -49.27 84.90
N ALA A 357 25.51 -47.96 85.04
CA ALA A 357 26.21 -47.42 86.21
C ALA A 357 25.39 -47.54 87.51
N LYS A 358 24.07 -47.36 87.45
CA LYS A 358 23.17 -47.56 88.61
C LYS A 358 23.05 -49.03 89.03
N VAL A 359 23.07 -49.97 88.08
CA VAL A 359 23.10 -51.42 88.39
C VAL A 359 24.42 -51.81 89.06
N LYS A 360 25.56 -51.26 88.59
CA LYS A 360 26.86 -51.46 89.25
C LYS A 360 26.95 -50.83 90.64
N ALA A 361 26.31 -49.69 90.88
CA ALA A 361 26.29 -49.02 92.19
C ALA A 361 25.40 -49.72 93.23
N ALA A 362 24.32 -50.38 92.81
CA ALA A 362 23.43 -51.12 93.73
C ALA A 362 24.10 -52.38 94.33
N ALA A 363 25.07 -52.98 93.63
CA ALA A 363 25.80 -54.16 94.09
C ALA A 363 26.87 -53.88 95.18
N LEU A 364 27.16 -52.61 95.51
CA LEU A 364 28.24 -52.21 96.43
C LEU A 364 27.77 -51.65 97.78
N LYS A 365 26.47 -51.68 98.09
CA LYS A 365 25.95 -51.16 99.37
C LYS A 365 26.42 -52.03 100.55
N LYS A 366 27.40 -51.51 101.31
CA LYS A 366 27.86 -52.11 102.56
C LYS A 366 26.80 -51.92 103.64
N THR A 367 26.31 -53.01 104.22
CA THR A 367 25.41 -53.01 105.38
C THR A 367 26.25 -53.18 106.65
N THR A 368 25.84 -52.54 107.74
CA THR A 368 26.53 -52.64 109.04
C THR A 368 25.67 -53.44 109.99
N ILE A 369 26.17 -54.57 110.48
CA ILE A 369 25.52 -55.33 111.54
C ILE A 369 26.25 -55.11 112.85
N THR A 370 25.52 -55.18 113.96
CA THR A 370 26.12 -55.16 115.29
C THR A 370 26.20 -56.59 115.79
N CYS A 371 27.38 -56.99 116.26
CA CYS A 371 27.68 -58.32 116.75
C CYS A 371 28.06 -58.22 118.23
N ILE A 372 27.51 -59.10 119.06
CA ILE A 372 27.65 -59.09 120.52
C ILE A 372 28.35 -60.38 120.99
N LYS A 373 29.28 -60.24 121.93
CA LYS A 373 29.87 -61.37 122.67
C LYS A 373 29.91 -60.99 124.14
N SER A 374 28.94 -61.47 124.91
CA SER A 374 28.71 -61.03 126.30
C SER A 374 28.53 -59.48 126.36
N LYS A 375 29.27 -58.76 127.22
CA LYS A 375 29.20 -57.28 127.35
C LYS A 375 29.94 -56.50 126.24
N LEU A 376 30.64 -57.16 125.31
CA LEU A 376 31.38 -56.51 124.22
C LEU A 376 30.54 -56.41 122.94
N MET A 377 30.37 -55.18 122.42
CA MET A 377 29.72 -54.90 121.14
C MET A 377 30.73 -54.54 120.06
N LYS A 378 30.59 -55.12 118.86
CA LYS A 378 31.40 -54.80 117.67
C LYS A 378 30.51 -54.59 116.46
N LYS A 379 30.64 -53.44 115.79
CA LYS A 379 29.97 -53.19 114.50
C LYS A 379 30.82 -53.75 113.36
N VAL A 380 30.19 -54.44 112.42
CA VAL A 380 30.85 -55.06 111.27
C VAL A 380 30.15 -54.56 110.01
N THR A 381 30.89 -53.88 109.15
CA THR A 381 30.38 -53.26 107.92
C THR A 381 30.98 -53.96 106.70
N ALA A 382 30.13 -54.60 105.89
CA ALA A 382 30.54 -55.24 104.64
C ALA A 382 29.34 -55.34 103.68
N VAL A 383 29.55 -55.73 102.42
CA VAL A 383 28.45 -55.87 101.43
C VAL A 383 27.50 -57.02 101.83
N ASN A 384 28.00 -58.01 102.57
CA ASN A 384 27.19 -59.05 103.22
C ASN A 384 27.86 -59.46 104.55
N PRO A 385 27.67 -58.70 105.64
CA PRO A 385 28.50 -58.82 106.83
C PRO A 385 28.09 -60.03 107.67
N VAL A 386 29.08 -60.76 108.19
CA VAL A 386 28.90 -61.90 109.09
C VAL A 386 29.63 -61.60 110.40
N CYS A 387 29.04 -61.97 111.52
CA CYS A 387 29.68 -61.79 112.81
C CYS A 387 30.94 -62.66 112.93
N PRO A 388 32.08 -62.11 113.38
CA PRO A 388 33.28 -62.88 113.65
C PRO A 388 32.99 -64.05 114.60
N LYS A 389 33.71 -65.15 114.42
CA LYS A 389 33.51 -66.40 115.16
C LYS A 389 33.48 -66.13 116.68
N GLY A 390 32.38 -66.49 117.33
CA GLY A 390 32.14 -66.27 118.76
C GLY A 390 31.34 -65.01 119.12
N TYR A 391 30.95 -64.17 118.16
CA TYR A 391 29.96 -63.10 118.33
C TYR A 391 28.63 -63.51 117.66
N LYS A 392 27.50 -63.17 118.27
CA LYS A 392 26.17 -63.35 117.67
C LYS A 392 25.66 -62.01 117.15
N LYS A 393 24.89 -62.04 116.06
CA LYS A 393 24.23 -60.83 115.54
C LYS A 393 23.23 -60.35 116.60
N LYS A 394 23.25 -59.04 116.87
CA LYS A 394 22.27 -58.39 117.74
C LYS A 394 20.89 -58.42 117.11
#